data_AF-A0A7Y4Z3X0-F1
#
_entry.id   AF-A0A7Y4Z3X0-F1
#
_cell.length_a   1.000
_cell.length_b   1.000
_cell.length_c   1.000
_cell.angle_alpha   90.00
_cell.angle_beta   90.00
_cell.angle_gamma   90.00
#
_symmetry.space_group_name_H-M   'P 1'
#
loop_
_entity.id
_entity.type
_entity.pdbx_description
1 polymer ?
#
loop_
_entity_poly.entity_id
_entity_poly.type
_entity_poly.pdbx_seq_one_letter_code
_entity_poly.pdbx_strand_id
1 'polypeptide(L)'
;MARTESFSIQVHPNDEQSQINLMQKFHWNLLNTQEIKVKDSHLEQRGDSIYSVTTSEHYVKLAFTRELDLPNLDEVRKLENEYFSLENPKFPKLFPVSFWIFLILAFVYGTGVVIWLIYFFAYYQPKKKEADEINERKINRQNEIMNELRKFD
;
A
#
# COMPACT_ATOMS: atom_id res chain seq x y z
N MET A 1 31.75 5.37 -19.47
CA MET A 1 30.82 4.99 -18.38
C MET A 1 29.42 5.19 -18.92
N ALA A 2 28.61 4.12 -18.94
CA ALA A 2 27.19 4.25 -19.26
C ALA A 2 26.54 5.16 -18.22
N ARG A 3 25.62 6.05 -18.65
CA ARG A 3 24.86 6.88 -17.71
C ARG A 3 23.84 5.98 -17.03
N THR A 4 23.83 5.96 -15.70
CA THR A 4 22.87 5.17 -14.92
C THR A 4 22.07 6.09 -14.01
N GLU A 5 20.80 5.75 -13.80
CA GLU A 5 19.95 6.34 -12.76
C GLU A 5 19.81 5.37 -11.59
N SER A 6 19.62 5.91 -10.39
CA SER A 6 19.50 5.11 -9.16
C SER A 6 18.23 5.50 -8.40
N PHE A 7 17.60 4.50 -7.79
CA PHE A 7 16.36 4.65 -7.05
C PHE A 7 16.41 3.79 -5.78
N SER A 8 15.83 4.28 -4.68
CA SER A 8 15.77 3.51 -3.44
C SER A 8 14.37 3.51 -2.85
N ILE A 9 13.91 2.35 -2.40
CA ILE A 9 12.58 2.16 -1.80
C ILE A 9 12.71 1.39 -0.47
N GLN A 10 11.80 1.66 0.45
CA GLN A 10 11.66 0.93 1.71
C GLN A 10 10.43 0.03 1.60
N VAL A 11 10.59 -1.24 1.93
CA VAL A 11 9.51 -2.23 1.87
C VAL A 11 9.44 -3.06 3.13
N HIS A 12 8.28 -3.66 3.38
CA HIS A 12 8.14 -4.65 4.43
C HIS A 12 8.97 -5.91 4.06
N PRO A 13 9.63 -6.59 5.02
CA PRO A 13 10.46 -7.77 4.74
C PRO A 13 9.72 -8.88 3.98
N ASN A 14 8.44 -9.08 4.27
CA ASN A 14 7.62 -10.09 3.59
C ASN A 14 7.35 -9.76 2.10
N ASP A 15 7.49 -8.49 1.70
CA ASP A 15 7.18 -8.04 0.35
C ASP A 15 8.45 -7.80 -0.50
N GLU A 16 9.64 -8.07 0.06
CA GLU A 16 10.93 -7.81 -0.57
C GLU A 16 11.02 -8.42 -1.97
N GLN A 17 10.83 -9.74 -2.08
CA GLN A 17 10.93 -10.45 -3.35
C GLN A 17 9.87 -10.00 -4.35
N SER A 18 8.66 -9.68 -3.87
CA SER A 18 7.58 -9.19 -4.72
C SER A 18 7.95 -7.85 -5.35
N GLN A 19 8.51 -6.93 -4.55
CA GLN A 19 8.96 -5.63 -5.04
C GLN A 19 10.14 -5.76 -6.00
N ILE A 20 11.13 -6.63 -5.71
CA ILE A 20 12.26 -6.88 -6.62
C ILE A 20 11.75 -7.37 -7.98
N ASN A 21 10.87 -8.36 -7.98
CA ASN A 21 10.29 -8.92 -9.20
C ASN A 21 9.46 -7.88 -9.99
N LEU A 22 8.79 -6.96 -9.30
CA LEU A 22 8.06 -5.87 -9.93
C LEU A 22 9.03 -4.90 -10.62
N MET A 23 10.04 -4.42 -9.88
CA MET A 23 10.98 -3.42 -10.38
C MET A 23 11.83 -3.97 -11.55
N GLN A 24 12.20 -5.25 -11.51
CA GLN A 24 12.91 -5.92 -12.60
C GLN A 24 12.15 -5.87 -13.94
N LYS A 25 10.82 -5.95 -13.92
CA LYS A 25 10.00 -5.83 -15.14
C LYS A 25 10.03 -4.43 -15.77
N PHE A 26 10.41 -3.41 -14.99
CA PHE A 26 10.67 -2.06 -15.47
C PHE A 26 12.16 -1.82 -15.77
N HIS A 27 12.93 -2.90 -15.97
CA HIS A 27 14.37 -2.90 -16.26
C HIS A 27 15.24 -2.31 -15.14
N TRP A 28 14.74 -2.29 -13.91
CA TRP A 28 15.55 -1.94 -12.75
C TRP A 28 16.35 -3.14 -12.27
N ASN A 29 17.66 -2.94 -12.13
CA ASN A 29 18.57 -3.94 -11.57
C ASN A 29 18.77 -3.69 -10.09
N LEU A 30 18.62 -4.74 -9.28
CA LEU A 30 18.91 -4.67 -7.85
C LEU A 30 20.42 -4.48 -7.64
N LEU A 31 20.78 -3.40 -6.95
CA LEU A 31 22.17 -3.06 -6.63
C LEU A 31 22.53 -3.49 -5.21
N ASN A 32 21.64 -3.27 -4.25
CA ASN A 32 21.86 -3.67 -2.85
C ASN A 32 20.54 -3.83 -2.09
N THR A 33 20.56 -4.72 -1.10
CA THR A 33 19.48 -4.95 -0.13
C THR A 33 20.04 -4.72 1.26
N GLN A 34 19.35 -3.92 2.07
CA GLN A 34 19.71 -3.69 3.46
C GLN A 34 18.50 -3.88 4.37
N GLU A 35 18.55 -4.91 5.22
CA GLU A 35 17.55 -5.11 6.28
C GLU A 35 17.84 -4.19 7.47
N ILE A 36 16.83 -3.47 7.93
CA ILE A 36 16.91 -2.51 9.03
C ILE A 36 15.88 -2.90 10.09
N LYS A 37 16.37 -3.16 11.30
CA LYS A 37 15.56 -3.43 12.47
C LYS A 37 15.90 -2.42 13.55
N VAL A 38 15.03 -1.43 13.73
CA VAL A 38 15.16 -0.43 14.79
C VAL A 38 14.30 -0.86 15.95
N LYS A 39 14.87 -0.90 17.16
CA LYS A 39 14.13 -1.11 18.40
C LYS A 39 14.44 0.07 19.30
N ASP A 40 13.46 0.96 19.43
CA ASP A 40 13.53 2.07 20.36
C ASP A 40 12.72 1.75 21.61
N SER A 41 13.15 2.25 22.75
CA SER A 41 12.49 2.04 24.04
C SER A 41 12.50 3.34 24.82
N HIS A 42 11.33 3.97 24.90
CA HIS A 42 11.13 5.20 25.63
C HIS A 42 10.06 5.04 26.71
N LEU A 43 10.15 5.90 27.72
CA LEU A 43 9.14 5.96 28.78
C LEU A 43 8.04 6.94 28.35
N GLU A 44 6.80 6.46 28.26
CA GLU A 44 5.61 7.30 28.07
C GLU A 44 4.84 7.41 29.38
N GLN A 45 4.50 8.65 29.77
CA GLN A 45 3.58 8.89 30.87
C GLN A 45 2.15 8.97 30.32
N ARG A 46 1.28 8.07 30.75
CA ARG A 46 -0.15 8.07 30.38
C ARG A 46 -0.98 8.20 31.66
N GLY A 47 -1.28 9.44 32.03
CA GLY A 47 -1.90 9.77 33.33
C GLY A 47 -0.87 9.74 34.47
N ASP A 48 -1.17 9.00 35.53
CA ASP A 48 -0.33 8.88 36.74
C ASP A 48 0.67 7.70 36.67
N SER A 49 0.71 6.99 35.54
CA SER A 49 1.55 5.80 35.33
C SER A 49 2.58 6.01 34.23
N ILE A 50 3.81 5.55 34.50
CA ILE A 50 4.93 5.54 33.54
C ILE A 50 5.00 4.15 32.92
N TYR A 51 4.91 4.09 31.60
CA TYR A 51 4.99 2.86 30.82
C TYR A 51 6.28 2.85 30.01
N SER A 52 6.98 1.73 29.99
CA SER A 52 8.04 1.48 29.01
C SER A 52 7.38 1.03 27.71
N VAL A 53 7.40 1.90 26.69
CA VAL A 53 6.90 1.60 25.35
C VAL A 53 8.08 1.21 24.48
N THR A 54 8.00 0.05 23.85
CA THR A 54 8.99 -0.40 22.88
C THR A 54 8.40 -0.28 21.48
N THR A 55 8.96 0.59 20.66
CA THR A 55 8.64 0.71 19.24
C THR A 55 9.66 -0.09 18.45
N SER A 56 9.19 -1.08 17.68
CA SER A 56 10.03 -1.85 16.76
C SER A 56 9.65 -1.54 15.32
N GLU A 57 10.58 -1.00 14.55
CA GLU A 57 10.45 -0.83 13.11
C GLU A 57 11.28 -1.91 12.41
N HIS A 58 10.68 -2.59 11.44
CA HIS A 58 11.34 -3.64 10.66
C HIS A 58 11.01 -3.44 9.20
N TYR A 59 12.02 -3.05 8.41
CA TYR A 59 11.89 -2.80 6.98
C TYR A 59 13.16 -3.18 6.24
N VAL A 60 13.04 -3.39 4.93
CA VAL A 60 14.16 -3.65 4.03
C VAL A 60 14.27 -2.48 3.06
N LYS A 61 15.47 -1.90 2.96
CA LYS A 61 15.79 -0.87 1.99
C LYS A 61 16.41 -1.52 0.76
N LEU A 62 15.75 -1.33 -0.38
CA LEU A 62 16.19 -1.82 -1.69
C LEU A 62 16.76 -0.66 -2.49
N ALA A 63 17.96 -0.84 -3.04
CA ALA A 63 18.60 0.10 -3.95
C ALA A 63 18.64 -0.51 -5.36
N PHE A 64 18.14 0.24 -6.33
CA PHE A 64 18.05 -0.15 -7.72
C PHE A 64 18.89 0.79 -8.60
N THR A 65 19.37 0.26 -9.72
CA THR A 65 20.04 1.02 -10.78
C THR A 65 19.44 0.64 -12.13
N ARG A 66 19.33 1.60 -13.05
CA ARG A 66 18.89 1.38 -14.43
C ARG A 66 19.79 2.13 -15.38
N GLU A 67 20.12 1.49 -16.49
CA GLU A 67 20.92 2.13 -17.55
C GLU A 67 20.03 3.06 -18.37
N LEU A 68 20.54 4.26 -18.65
CA LEU A 68 19.82 5.26 -19.45
C LEU A 68 19.91 5.00 -20.97
N ASP A 69 20.77 4.07 -21.38
CA ASP A 69 21.03 3.75 -22.79
C ASP A 69 20.18 2.58 -23.31
N LEU A 70 19.16 2.16 -22.56
CA LEU A 70 18.24 1.11 -23.01
C LEU A 70 17.37 1.60 -24.18
N PRO A 71 17.16 0.76 -25.22
CA PRO A 71 16.17 1.05 -26.24
C PRO A 71 14.77 1.11 -25.60
N ASN A 72 13.91 2.02 -26.06
CA ASN A 72 12.53 2.19 -25.60
C ASN A 72 12.37 2.59 -24.11
N LEU A 73 13.43 3.07 -23.46
CA LEU A 73 13.39 3.52 -22.05
C LEU A 73 12.29 4.57 -21.79
N ASP A 74 12.08 5.51 -22.73
CA ASP A 74 11.08 6.56 -22.58
C ASP A 74 9.66 6.01 -22.51
N GLU A 75 9.37 4.92 -23.21
CA GLU A 75 8.08 4.24 -23.17
C GLU A 75 7.91 3.47 -21.85
N VAL A 76 8.93 2.72 -21.44
CA VAL A 76 8.95 2.03 -20.14
C VAL A 76 8.75 3.01 -18.99
N ARG A 77 9.39 4.20 -19.04
CA ARG A 77 9.23 5.25 -18.02
C ARG A 77 7.82 5.85 -18.00
N LYS A 78 7.16 5.97 -19.16
CA LYS A 78 5.76 6.40 -19.22
C LYS A 78 4.84 5.36 -18.58
N LEU A 79 5.03 4.08 -18.91
CA LEU A 79 4.28 2.97 -18.33
C LEU A 79 4.51 2.83 -16.82
N GLU A 80 5.74 3.04 -16.37
CA GLU A 80 6.13 3.08 -14.96
C GLU A 80 5.39 4.20 -14.21
N ASN A 81 5.48 5.42 -14.72
CA ASN A 81 4.78 6.57 -14.13
C ASN A 81 3.27 6.33 -14.09
N GLU A 82 2.70 5.76 -15.16
CA GLU A 82 1.30 5.42 -15.19
C GLU A 82 0.94 4.40 -14.10
N TYR A 83 1.69 3.28 -14.02
CA TYR A 83 1.48 2.22 -13.04
C TYR A 83 1.49 2.74 -11.59
N PHE A 84 2.46 3.59 -11.26
CA PHE A 84 2.60 4.15 -9.91
C PHE A 84 1.65 5.32 -9.62
N SER A 85 1.07 5.96 -10.65
CA SER A 85 0.09 7.04 -10.49
C SER A 85 -1.35 6.56 -10.26
N LEU A 86 -1.62 5.25 -10.42
CA LEU A 86 -2.95 4.68 -10.26
C LEU A 86 -3.51 4.90 -8.85
N GLU A 87 -4.73 5.43 -8.78
CA GLU A 87 -5.39 5.74 -7.52
C GLU A 87 -5.60 4.51 -6.63
N ASN A 88 -5.39 4.69 -5.33
CA ASN A 88 -5.70 3.65 -4.35
C ASN A 88 -7.19 3.71 -3.96
N PRO A 89 -7.93 2.58 -4.02
CA PRO A 89 -9.32 2.55 -3.63
C PRO A 89 -9.48 2.89 -2.15
N LYS A 90 -10.43 3.80 -1.85
CA LYS A 90 -10.75 4.19 -0.48
C LYS A 90 -11.94 3.39 0.02
N PHE A 91 -11.67 2.30 0.72
CA PHE A 91 -12.75 1.49 1.29
C PHE A 91 -13.44 2.24 2.45
N PRO A 92 -14.78 2.32 2.44
CA PRO A 92 -15.51 2.88 3.57
C PRO A 92 -15.32 2.01 4.81
N LYS A 93 -15.37 2.62 5.99
CA LYS A 93 -15.36 1.87 7.25
C LYS A 93 -16.71 1.16 7.44
N LEU A 94 -16.67 -0.12 7.82
CA LEU A 94 -17.86 -0.94 8.08
C LEU A 94 -18.74 -0.38 9.20
N PHE A 95 -18.13 0.24 10.21
CA PHE A 95 -18.83 0.84 11.33
C PHE A 95 -18.52 2.35 11.38
N PRO A 96 -19.54 3.20 11.52
CA PRO A 96 -19.35 4.65 11.61
C PRO A 96 -18.72 5.09 12.94
N VAL A 97 -18.79 4.24 13.97
CA VAL A 97 -18.28 4.47 15.34
C VAL A 97 -17.48 3.24 15.79
N SER A 98 -16.64 3.39 16.83
CA SER A 98 -15.93 2.27 17.45
C SER A 98 -16.85 1.09 17.75
N PHE A 99 -16.39 -0.12 17.41
CA PHE A 99 -17.15 -1.37 17.54
C PHE A 99 -17.72 -1.57 18.96
N TRP A 100 -16.97 -1.19 19.99
CA TRP A 100 -17.39 -1.31 21.39
C TRP A 100 -18.59 -0.43 21.75
N ILE A 101 -18.64 0.80 21.23
CA ILE A 101 -19.74 1.74 21.46
C ILE A 101 -21.01 1.23 20.77
N PHE A 102 -20.86 0.69 19.55
CA PHE A 102 -21.95 0.05 18.84
C PHE A 102 -22.54 -1.14 19.63
N LEU A 103 -21.68 -1.99 20.19
CA LEU A 103 -22.10 -3.16 20.97
C LEU A 103 -22.95 -2.74 22.19
N ILE A 104 -22.52 -1.71 22.91
CA ILE A 104 -23.25 -1.16 24.06
C ILE A 104 -24.61 -0.60 23.62
N LEU A 105 -24.65 0.21 22.55
CA LEU A 105 -25.89 0.82 22.07
C LEU A 105 -26.89 -0.21 21.55
N ALA A 106 -26.40 -1.25 20.87
CA ALA A 106 -27.21 -2.36 20.36
C ALA A 106 -27.78 -3.19 21.51
N PHE A 107 -26.97 -3.48 22.53
CA PHE A 107 -27.38 -4.33 23.65
C PHE A 107 -28.35 -3.62 24.61
N VAL A 108 -28.16 -2.33 24.86
CA VAL A 108 -28.99 -1.56 25.81
C VAL A 108 -30.29 -1.06 25.19
N TYR A 109 -30.26 -0.61 23.93
CA TYR A 109 -31.40 0.10 23.32
C TYR A 109 -31.96 -0.57 22.06
N GLY A 110 -31.27 -1.54 21.46
CA GLY A 110 -31.64 -2.15 20.17
C GLY A 110 -31.56 -1.20 18.96
N THR A 111 -31.54 0.11 19.19
CA THR A 111 -31.47 1.18 18.18
C THR A 111 -30.17 1.18 17.39
N GLY A 112 -29.07 0.68 17.98
CA GLY A 112 -27.79 0.52 17.30
C GLY A 112 -27.91 -0.29 16.01
N VAL A 113 -28.65 -1.42 16.05
CA VAL A 113 -28.81 -2.31 14.89
C VAL A 113 -29.57 -1.62 13.75
N VAL A 114 -30.63 -0.87 14.07
CA VAL A 114 -31.43 -0.16 13.07
C VAL A 114 -30.61 0.95 12.40
N ILE A 115 -29.87 1.76 13.17
CA ILE A 115 -28.98 2.80 12.63
C ILE A 115 -27.90 2.19 11.75
N TRP A 116 -27.35 1.05 12.16
CA TRP A 116 -26.33 0.35 11.38
C TRP A 116 -26.88 -0.22 10.08
N LEU A 117 -28.07 -0.82 10.06
CA LEU A 117 -28.70 -1.31 8.83
C LEU A 117 -28.94 -0.16 7.84
N ILE A 118 -29.44 0.98 8.31
CA ILE A 118 -29.63 2.18 7.48
C ILE A 118 -28.29 2.65 6.91
N TYR A 119 -27.26 2.78 7.74
CA TYR A 119 -25.90 3.14 7.30
C TYR A 119 -25.34 2.13 6.30
N PHE A 120 -25.53 0.83 6.57
CA PHE A 120 -25.00 -0.25 5.76
C PHE A 120 -25.58 -0.23 4.35
N PHE A 121 -26.90 -0.15 4.22
CA PHE A 121 -27.57 -0.14 2.93
C PHE A 121 -27.46 1.20 2.20
N ALA A 122 -27.65 2.32 2.90
CA ALA A 122 -27.69 3.64 2.27
C ALA A 122 -26.30 4.23 1.97
N TYR A 123 -25.27 3.89 2.75
CA TYR A 123 -23.95 4.53 2.64
C TYR A 123 -22.81 3.55 2.37
N TYR A 124 -22.74 2.43 3.11
CA TYR A 124 -21.61 1.50 2.98
C TYR A 124 -21.63 0.72 1.67
N GLN A 125 -22.76 0.10 1.32
CA GLN A 125 -22.92 -0.69 0.10
C GLN A 125 -22.57 0.06 -1.20
N PRO A 126 -23.11 1.27 -1.49
CA PRO A 126 -22.78 1.98 -2.72
C PRO A 126 -21.30 2.39 -2.78
N LYS A 127 -20.75 2.91 -1.67
CA LYS A 127 -19.34 3.32 -1.61
C LYS A 127 -18.38 2.14 -1.71
N LYS A 128 -18.77 0.98 -1.18
CA LYS A 128 -18.01 -0.24 -1.35
C LYS A 128 -17.97 -0.64 -2.83
N LYS A 129 -19.12 -0.63 -3.52
CA LYS A 129 -19.18 -0.93 -4.97
C LYS A 129 -18.30 0.03 -5.78
N GLU A 130 -18.36 1.33 -5.52
CA GLU A 130 -17.49 2.31 -6.19
C GLU A 130 -16.00 2.01 -5.95
N ALA A 131 -15.63 1.68 -4.71
CA ALA A 131 -14.24 1.31 -4.37
C ALA A 131 -13.81 -0.01 -5.04
N ASP A 132 -14.69 -1.00 -5.10
CA ASP A 132 -14.47 -2.27 -5.78
C ASP A 132 -14.27 -2.05 -7.30
N GLU A 133 -15.10 -1.22 -7.94
CA GLU A 133 -14.97 -0.86 -9.37
C GLU A 133 -13.66 -0.10 -9.67
N ILE A 134 -13.23 0.80 -8.78
CA ILE A 134 -11.92 1.46 -8.91
C ILE A 134 -10.79 0.44 -8.79
N ASN A 135 -10.90 -0.49 -7.84
CA ASN A 135 -9.91 -1.53 -7.63
C ASN A 135 -9.81 -2.48 -8.84
N GLU A 136 -10.94 -2.91 -9.40
CA GLU A 136 -10.98 -3.75 -10.60
C GLU A 136 -10.38 -3.03 -11.81
N ARG A 137 -10.75 -1.75 -12.04
CA ARG A 137 -10.15 -0.94 -13.11
C ARG A 137 -8.65 -0.80 -12.93
N LYS A 138 -8.19 -0.57 -11.70
CA LYS A 138 -6.76 -0.52 -11.38
C LYS A 138 -6.07 -1.84 -11.71
N ILE A 139 -6.59 -2.97 -11.24
CA ILE A 139 -6.00 -4.30 -11.49
C ILE A 139 -5.95 -4.59 -13.00
N ASN A 140 -7.02 -4.30 -13.72
CA ASN A 140 -7.08 -4.50 -15.16
C ASN A 140 -6.03 -3.64 -15.89
N ARG A 141 -5.92 -2.36 -15.52
CA ARG A 141 -4.92 -1.46 -16.11
C ARG A 141 -3.50 -1.86 -15.75
N GLN A 142 -3.25 -2.29 -14.52
CA GLN A 142 -1.96 -2.84 -14.12
C GLN A 142 -1.58 -4.04 -14.98
N ASN A 143 -2.50 -5.00 -15.17
CA ASN A 143 -2.26 -6.17 -16.01
C ASN A 143 -2.01 -5.81 -17.47
N GLU A 144 -2.73 -4.82 -18.00
CA GLU A 144 -2.50 -4.30 -19.36
C GLU A 144 -1.09 -3.71 -19.50
N ILE A 145 -0.69 -2.84 -18.56
CA ILE A 145 0.68 -2.27 -18.52
C ILE A 145 1.72 -3.39 -18.45
N MET A 146 1.50 -4.41 -17.60
CA MET A 146 2.44 -5.55 -17.51
C MET A 146 2.54 -6.33 -18.82
N ASN A 147 1.44 -6.45 -19.58
CA ASN A 147 1.46 -7.11 -20.88
C ASN A 147 2.11 -6.25 -21.97
N GLU A 148 2.00 -4.92 -21.88
CA GLU A 148 2.71 -3.99 -22.75
C GLU A 148 4.21 -4.01 -22.49
N LEU A 149 4.64 -4.06 -21.23
CA LEU A 149 6.05 -4.17 -20.85
C LEU A 149 6.73 -5.41 -21.45
N ARG A 150 6.02 -6.55 -21.49
CA ARG A 150 6.53 -7.79 -22.10
C ARG A 150 6.88 -7.67 -23.59
N LYS A 151 6.40 -6.63 -24.29
CA LYS A 151 6.78 -6.38 -25.68
C LYS A 151 8.20 -5.82 -25.81
N PHE A 152 8.77 -5.33 -24.71
CA PHE A 152 10.08 -4.72 -24.64
C PHE A 152 11.14 -5.62 -23.96
N ASP A 153 10.74 -6.78 -23.45
CA ASP A 153 11.63 -7.86 -22.99
C ASP A 153 12.21 -8.63 -24.19
#